data_AF-F8CIA7-F1
#
_entry.id   AF-F8CIA7-F1
#
_cell.length_a   1.000
_cell.length_b   1.000
_cell.length_c   1.000
_cell.angle_alpha   90.00
_cell.angle_beta   90.00
_cell.angle_gamma   90.00
#
_symmetry.space_group_name_H-M   'P 1'
#
loop_
_entity.id
_entity.type
_entity.pdbx_description
1 polymer ?
#
loop_
_entity_poly.entity_id
_entity_poly.type
_entity_poly.pdbx_seq_one_letter_code
_entity_poly.pdbx_strand_id
1 'polypeptide(L)'
;MGIDNFCVRLEQALHEALHGGGNWKLGRMWPGAWNRMLMKLLRDAEAESGRPLTQREVLKGVVKNMKDDRIPLNFTAWRGP
;
A
#
# COMPACT_ATOMS: atom_id res chain seq x y z
N MET A 1 0.89 -14.65 12.03
CA MET A 1 0.45 -14.46 10.64
C MET A 1 1.45 -13.49 10.00
N GLY A 2 2.18 -13.92 8.96
CA GLY A 2 3.21 -13.10 8.31
C GLY A 2 2.58 -12.11 7.33
N ILE A 3 3.20 -10.92 7.17
CA ILE A 3 2.74 -9.90 6.23
C ILE A 3 2.75 -10.41 4.78
N ASP A 4 3.64 -11.37 4.48
CA ASP A 4 3.77 -12.04 3.19
C ASP A 4 2.46 -12.70 2.71
N ASN A 5 1.60 -13.12 3.64
CA ASN A 5 0.29 -13.71 3.33
C ASN A 5 -0.73 -12.69 2.80
N PHE A 6 -0.38 -11.41 2.80
CA PHE A 6 -1.21 -10.30 2.28
C PHE A 6 -0.54 -9.59 1.10
N CYS A 7 0.66 -10.01 0.72
CA CYS A 7 1.44 -9.42 -0.34
C CYS A 7 1.27 -10.19 -1.65
N VAL A 8 1.33 -9.46 -2.76
CA VAL A 8 1.46 -10.07 -4.08
C VAL A 8 2.82 -10.76 -4.19
N ARG A 9 2.85 -11.94 -4.84
CA ARG A 9 4.12 -12.64 -5.09
C ARG A 9 4.90 -11.90 -6.16
N LEU A 10 6.07 -11.39 -5.80
CA LEU A 10 7.03 -10.73 -6.69
C LEU A 10 8.34 -11.54 -6.71
N GLU A 11 9.16 -11.29 -7.72
CA GLU A 11 10.56 -11.73 -7.69
C GLU A 11 11.26 -11.09 -6.47
N GLN A 12 12.17 -11.83 -5.82
CA GLN A 12 12.68 -11.46 -4.51
C GLN A 12 13.47 -10.15 -4.52
N ALA A 13 14.32 -9.93 -5.52
CA ALA A 13 15.07 -8.68 -5.62
C ALA A 13 14.14 -7.47 -5.81
N LEU A 14 13.08 -7.60 -6.61
CA LEU A 14 12.05 -6.56 -6.75
C LEU A 14 11.28 -6.32 -5.44
N HIS A 15 10.92 -7.38 -4.74
CA HIS A 15 10.25 -7.28 -3.44
C HIS A 15 11.14 -6.56 -2.42
N GLU A 16 12.41 -6.96 -2.31
CA GLU A 16 13.37 -6.36 -1.40
C GLU A 16 13.66 -4.90 -1.77
N ALA A 17 13.73 -4.55 -3.06
CA ALA A 17 13.87 -3.16 -3.51
C ALA A 17 12.70 -2.27 -3.07
N LEU A 18 11.46 -2.76 -3.18
CA LEU A 18 10.26 -2.08 -2.66
C LEU A 18 10.29 -1.96 -1.12
N HIS A 19 11.02 -2.85 -0.45
CA HIS A 19 11.25 -2.84 0.99
C HIS A 19 12.58 -2.23 1.40
N GLY A 20 13.24 -1.42 0.57
CA GLY A 20 14.48 -0.75 0.95
C GLY A 20 15.62 -1.73 1.27
N GLY A 21 15.81 -2.75 0.42
CA GLY A 21 16.78 -3.83 0.60
C GLY A 21 16.32 -4.92 1.57
N GLY A 22 15.02 -5.23 1.58
CA GLY A 22 14.43 -6.26 2.44
C GLY A 22 14.10 -5.80 3.87
N ASN A 23 14.50 -4.59 4.27
CA ASN A 23 14.09 -3.99 5.53
C ASN A 23 12.97 -2.97 5.33
N TRP A 24 11.73 -3.45 5.28
CA TRP A 24 10.53 -2.63 5.07
C TRP A 24 10.40 -1.42 6.02
N LYS A 25 11.07 -1.42 7.17
CA LYS A 25 11.13 -0.24 8.07
C LYS A 25 11.94 0.90 7.45
N LEU A 26 13.04 0.60 6.76
CA LEU A 26 13.87 1.58 6.05
C LEU A 26 13.13 2.15 4.84
N GLY A 27 12.45 1.32 4.05
CA GLY A 27 11.65 1.79 2.92
C GLY A 27 10.58 2.81 3.32
N ARG A 28 10.05 2.74 4.56
CA ARG A 28 9.07 3.72 5.08
C ARG A 28 9.66 5.09 5.44
N MET A 29 10.98 5.19 5.57
CA MET A 29 11.65 6.47 5.83
C MET A 29 11.91 7.27 4.55
N TRP A 30 11.83 6.64 3.37
CA TRP A 30 12.14 7.33 2.12
C TRP A 30 11.12 8.43 1.80
N PRO A 31 11.58 9.67 1.52
CA PRO A 31 10.72 10.71 1.01
C PRO A 31 10.01 10.23 -0.26
N GLY A 32 8.69 10.39 -0.31
CA GLY A 32 7.89 9.96 -1.46
C GLY A 32 7.62 8.46 -1.55
N ALA A 33 8.01 7.64 -0.57
CA ALA A 33 7.64 6.23 -0.55
C ALA A 33 6.11 6.07 -0.69
N TRP A 34 5.68 5.26 -1.66
CA TRP A 34 4.27 5.11 -2.02
C TRP A 34 3.36 4.80 -0.83
N ASN A 35 3.76 3.84 0.03
CA ASN A 35 3.03 3.50 1.26
C ASN A 35 2.87 4.70 2.20
N ARG A 36 3.90 5.55 2.32
CA ARG A 36 3.84 6.74 3.18
C ARG A 36 2.88 7.77 2.61
N MET A 37 2.91 7.98 1.29
CA MET A 37 2.01 8.90 0.59
C MET A 37 0.55 8.46 0.71
N LEU A 38 0.27 7.17 0.49
CA LEU A 38 -1.06 6.59 0.66
C LEU A 38 -1.56 6.71 2.10
N MET A 39 -0.75 6.35 3.09
CA MET A 39 -1.14 6.47 4.51
C MET A 39 -1.37 7.92 4.94
N LYS A 40 -0.64 8.88 4.36
CA LYS A 40 -0.91 10.30 4.58
C LYS A 40 -2.28 10.68 4.00
N LEU A 41 -2.55 10.31 2.74
CA LEU A 41 -3.82 10.59 2.07
C LEU A 41 -5.02 10.01 2.84
N LEU A 42 -4.92 8.77 3.32
CA LEU A 42 -5.98 8.13 4.11
C LEU A 42 -6.19 8.85 5.45
N ARG A 43 -5.12 9.22 6.15
CA ARG A 43 -5.19 9.97 7.41
C ARG A 43 -5.83 11.35 7.23
N ASP A 44 -5.46 12.07 6.17
CA ASP A 44 -6.03 13.38 5.88
C ASP A 44 -7.55 13.27 5.61
N ALA A 45 -7.98 12.24 4.89
CA ALA A 45 -9.40 11.97 4.64
C ALA A 45 -10.18 11.57 5.91
N GLU A 46 -9.56 10.82 6.84
CA GLU A 46 -10.14 10.55 8.16
C GLU A 46 -10.30 11.83 8.99
N ALA A 47 -9.28 12.70 8.96
CA ALA A 47 -9.31 13.98 9.66
C ALA A 47 -10.39 14.91 9.10
N GLU A 48 -10.53 14.98 7.77
CA GLU A 48 -11.54 15.80 7.09
C GLU A 48 -12.97 15.29 7.33
N SER A 49 -13.15 13.97 7.36
CA SER A 49 -14.47 13.35 7.62
C SER A 49 -14.84 13.27 9.10
N GLY A 50 -13.89 13.53 10.01
CA GLY A 50 -14.09 13.45 11.45
C GLY A 50 -14.35 12.03 11.98
N ARG A 51 -14.07 10.99 11.18
CA ARG A 51 -14.26 9.58 11.56
C ARG A 51 -13.28 8.66 10.84
N PRO A 52 -13.08 7.42 11.33
CA PRO A 52 -12.37 6.41 10.56
C PRO A 52 -13.04 6.14 9.21
N LEU A 53 -12.23 5.89 8.19
CA LEU A 53 -12.72 5.50 6.87
C LEU A 53 -13.29 4.08 6.93
N THR A 54 -14.38 3.85 6.20
CA THR A 54 -14.87 2.50 5.94
C THR A 54 -13.91 1.77 5.00
N GLN A 55 -13.92 0.44 5.03
CA GLN A 55 -13.13 -0.38 4.11
C GLN A 55 -13.35 0.02 2.64
N ARG A 56 -14.60 0.33 2.25
CA ARG A 56 -14.94 0.76 0.90
C ARG A 56 -14.31 2.10 0.53
N GLU A 57 -14.25 3.04 1.47
CA GLU A 57 -13.62 4.35 1.27
C GLU A 57 -12.10 4.22 1.18
N VAL A 58 -11.49 3.39 2.03
CA VAL A 58 -10.06 3.05 1.93
C VAL A 58 -9.74 2.48 0.56
N LEU A 59 -10.50 1.46 0.10
CA LEU A 59 -10.28 0.85 -1.21
C LEU A 59 -10.43 1.85 -2.36
N LYS A 60 -11.41 2.76 -2.29
CA LYS A 60 -11.54 3.84 -3.29
C LYS A 60 -10.30 4.76 -3.29
N GLY A 61 -9.79 5.13 -2.12
CA GLY A 61 -8.58 5.94 -1.98
C GLY A 61 -7.35 5.25 -2.57
N VAL A 62 -7.16 3.96 -2.27
CA VAL A 62 -6.10 3.12 -2.83
C VAL A 62 -6.19 3.06 -4.35
N VAL A 63 -7.37 2.75 -4.90
CA VAL A 63 -7.59 2.64 -6.35
C VAL A 63 -7.31 3.98 -7.05
N LYS A 64 -7.73 5.10 -6.46
CA LYS A 64 -7.42 6.43 -7.00
C LYS A 64 -5.92 6.67 -7.02
N ASN A 65 -5.23 6.43 -5.90
CA ASN A 65 -3.79 6.66 -5.79
C ASN A 65 -2.99 5.79 -6.79
N MET A 66 -3.39 4.53 -6.98
CA MET A 66 -2.78 3.66 -7.98
C MET A 66 -2.98 4.16 -9.42
N LYS A 67 -4.16 4.70 -9.75
CA LYS A 67 -4.39 5.31 -11.08
C LYS A 67 -3.51 6.53 -11.29
N ASP A 68 -3.42 7.39 -10.28
CA ASP A 68 -2.59 8.61 -10.32
C ASP A 68 -1.11 8.25 -10.56
N ASP A 69 -0.63 7.16 -9.94
CA ASP A 69 0.73 6.64 -10.09
C ASP A 69 0.93 5.66 -11.27
N ARG A 70 -0.10 5.45 -12.10
CA ARG A 70 -0.10 4.50 -13.24
C ARG A 70 0.25 3.05 -12.85
N ILE A 71 -0.07 2.66 -11.62
CA ILE A 71 0.07 1.29 -11.14
C ILE A 71 -1.13 0.47 -11.65
N PRO A 72 -0.91 -0.65 -12.35
CA PRO A 72 -2.00 -1.48 -12.83
C PRO A 72 -2.90 -1.97 -11.69
N LEU A 73 -4.22 -1.88 -11.87
CA LEU A 73 -5.23 -2.39 -10.93
C LEU A 73 -5.47 -3.90 -11.09
N ASN A 74 -4.45 -4.63 -11.56
CA ASN A 74 -4.52 -6.06 -11.77
C ASN A 74 -4.08 -6.75 -10.47
N PHE A 75 -5.05 -7.24 -9.72
CA PHE A 75 -4.80 -7.99 -8.50
C PHE A 75 -5.19 -9.45 -8.69
N THR A 76 -4.30 -10.35 -8.31
CA THR A 76 -4.69 -11.73 -8.04
C THR A 76 -5.25 -11.77 -6.63
N ALA A 77 -6.53 -12.07 -6.47
CA ALA A 77 -7.12 -12.27 -5.15
C ALA A 77 -6.33 -13.39 -4.44
N TRP A 78 -5.77 -13.06 -3.27
CA TRP A 78 -5.15 -14.05 -2.41
C TRP A 78 -6.21 -15.06 -1.98
N ARG A 79 -5.97 -16.35 -2.25
CA ARG A 79 -6.90 -17.45 -1.92
C ARG A 79 -6.56 -18.19 -0.62
N GLY A 80 -5.55 -17.74 0.13
CA GLY A 80 -5.03 -18.48 1.28
C GLY A 80 -4.06 -19.60 0.86
N PRO A 81 -3.37 -20.23 1.83
CA PRO A 81 -3.04 -21.65 1.71
C PRO A 81 -4.30 -22.53 1.77
#